data_AF-A0A1Z2L1V6-F1
#
_entry.id   AF-A0A1Z2L1V6-F1
#
_cell.length_a   1.000
_cell.length_b   1.000
_cell.length_c   1.000
_cell.angle_alpha   90.00
_cell.angle_beta   90.00
_cell.angle_gamma   90.00
#
_symmetry.space_group_name_H-M   'P 1'
#
loop_
_entity.id
_entity.type
_entity.pdbx_description
1 polymer ?
#
loop_
_entity_poly.entity_id
_entity_poly.type
_entity_poly.pdbx_seq_one_letter_code
_entity_poly.pdbx_strand_id
1 'polypeptide(L)' 'MRHEDEEERPLFTRRRYGSRWVYNHRNPAGLALIVIAPVVTVGVLLLLSYGAPR' A
#
# COMPACT_ATOMS: atom_id res chain seq x y z
N MET A 1 -7.04 16.90 18.06
CA MET A 1 -6.17 16.74 16.88
C MET A 1 -5.17 15.64 17.22
N ARG A 2 -5.45 14.40 16.81
CA ARG A 2 -4.64 13.21 17.16
C ARG A 2 -4.80 12.14 16.07
N HIS A 3 -4.57 12.54 14.82
CA HIS A 3 -4.59 11.65 13.66
C HIS A 3 -3.25 11.68 12.90
N GLU A 4 -2.30 12.52 13.30
CA GLU A 4 -1.01 12.68 12.61
C GLU A 4 0.02 11.62 13.06
N ASP A 5 -0.15 11.02 14.25
CA ASP A 5 0.83 10.09 14.84
C ASP A 5 0.79 8.66 14.24
N GLU A 6 -0.30 8.28 13.56
CA GLU A 6 -0.42 6.96 12.91
C GLU A 6 0.19 6.95 11.50
N GLU A 7 0.13 8.08 10.79
CA GLU A 7 0.70 8.27 9.45
C GLU A 7 2.22 8.38 9.48
N GLU A 8 2.80 8.87 10.58
CA GLU A 8 4.24 9.09 10.72
C GLU A 8 5.07 7.80 10.86
N ARG A 9 4.42 6.65 11.06
CA ARG A 9 5.14 5.38 11.17
C ARG A 9 5.65 4.97 9.78
N PRO A 10 6.95 4.81 9.55
CA PRO A 10 7.44 4.46 8.23
C PRO A 10 6.88 3.09 7.79
N LEU A 11 6.38 3.03 6.54
CA LEU A 11 5.83 1.81 5.90
C LEU A 11 6.85 0.67 5.90
N PHE A 12 8.12 1.02 5.70
CA PHE A 12 9.24 0.09 5.78
C PHE A 12 10.17 0.52 6.90
N THR A 13 10.49 -0.42 7.78
CA THR A 13 11.46 -0.21 8.84
C THR A 13 12.73 -0.98 8.51
N ARG A 14 13.89 -0.39 8.77
CA ARG A 14 15.15 -1.12 8.69
C ARG A 14 15.31 -1.96 9.95
N ARG A 15 15.67 -3.24 9.79
CA ARG A 15 16.02 -4.07 10.96
C ARG A 15 17.23 -3.45 11.68
N ARG A 16 17.14 -3.30 13.00
CA ARG A 16 18.16 -2.66 13.87
C ARG A 16 19.60 -3.18 13.70
N TYR A 17 19.75 -4.42 13.24
CA TYR A 17 21.05 -5.08 13.05
C TYR A 17 21.24 -5.66 11.63
N GLY A 18 20.56 -5.11 10.62
CA GLY A 18 20.69 -5.59 9.24
C GLY A 18 20.45 -4.52 8.18
N SER A 19 20.81 -4.83 6.93
CA SER A 19 20.48 -4.01 5.76
C SER A 19 19.07 -4.29 5.21
N ARG A 20 18.31 -5.19 5.86
CA ARG A 20 17.02 -5.64 5.37
C ARG A 20 15.91 -4.68 5.78
N TRP A 21 15.21 -4.16 4.78
CA TRP A 21 13.95 -3.45 4.94
C TRP A 21 12.82 -4.46 5.15
N VAL A 22 11.99 -4.21 6.15
CA VAL A 22 10.84 -5.06 6.49
C VAL A 22 9.59 -4.20 6.57
N TYR A 23 8.51 -4.75 6.05
CA TYR A 23 7.19 -4.13 6.12
C TYR A 23 6.76 -3.97 7.58
N ASN A 24 6.31 -2.76 7.91
CA ASN A 24 5.84 -2.42 9.23
C ASN A 24 4.33 -2.68 9.34
N HIS A 25 3.97 -3.83 9.90
CA HIS A 25 2.56 -4.21 10.10
C HIS A 25 1.80 -3.24 11.03
N ARG A 26 2.48 -2.35 11.76
CA ARG A 26 1.87 -1.37 12.66
C ARG A 26 1.47 -0.08 11.97
N ASN A 27 1.75 0.08 10.67
CA ASN A 27 1.24 1.19 9.88
C ASN A 27 -0.06 0.73 9.18
N PRO A 28 -1.23 1.27 9.57
CA PRO A 28 -2.52 0.91 8.95
C PRO A 28 -2.62 1.34 7.48
N ALA A 29 -1.93 2.41 7.06
CA ALA A 29 -1.88 2.87 5.67
C ALA A 29 -1.15 1.87 4.75
N GLY A 30 -0.15 1.15 5.28
CA GLY A 30 0.52 0.10 4.52
C GLY A 30 -0.42 -1.04 4.16
N LEU A 31 -1.30 -1.41 5.10
CA LEU A 31 -2.28 -2.45 4.88
C LEU A 31 -3.35 -1.96 3.89
N ALA A 32 -3.78 -0.71 4.04
CA ALA A 32 -4.70 -0.08 3.10
C ALA A 32 -4.14 -0.09 1.67
N LEU A 33 -2.87 0.25 1.47
CA LEU A 33 -2.23 0.22 0.15
C LEU A 33 -2.16 -1.20 -0.44
N ILE A 34 -1.84 -2.22 0.38
CA ILE A 34 -1.81 -3.63 -0.06
C ILE A 34 -3.20 -4.09 -0.54
N VAL A 35 -4.28 -3.58 0.05
CA VAL A 35 -5.66 -3.93 -0.35
C VAL A 35 -6.15 -3.09 -1.53
N ILE A 36 -5.90 -1.79 -1.52
CA ILE A 36 -6.38 -0.86 -2.55
C ILE A 36 -5.67 -1.12 -3.89
N ALA A 37 -4.35 -1.36 -3.88
CA ALA A 37 -3.57 -1.56 -5.09
C ALA A 37 -4.16 -2.65 -6.02
N PRO A 38 -4.39 -3.91 -5.58
CA PRO A 38 -4.95 -4.94 -6.46
C PRO A 38 -6.37 -4.61 -6.91
N VAL A 39 -7.20 -4.00 -6.07
CA VAL A 39 -8.57 -3.60 -6.44
C VAL A 39 -8.54 -2.57 -7.56
N VAL A 40 -7.70 -1.54 -7.44
CA VAL A 40 -7.52 -0.51 -8.47
C VAL A 40 -6.93 -1.12 -9.74
N THR A 41 -5.91 -1.98 -9.62
CA THR A 41 -5.30 -2.66 -10.77
C THR A 41 -6.32 -3.48 -11.55
N VAL A 42 -7.12 -4.31 -10.86
CA VAL A 42 -8.17 -5.10 -11.51
C VAL A 42 -9.25 -4.20 -12.11
N GLY A 43 -9.70 -3.18 -11.39
CA GLY A 43 -10.70 -2.23 -11.88
C GLY A 43 -10.26 -1.52 -13.16
N VAL A 44 -9.02 -1.01 -13.19
CA VAL A 44 -8.43 -0.37 -14.37
C VAL A 44 -8.26 -1.37 -15.52
N LEU A 45 -7.78 -2.58 -15.24
CA LEU A 45 -7.60 -3.61 -16.25
C LEU A 45 -8.94 -3.98 -16.91
N LEU A 46 -9.99 -4.16 -16.11
CA LEU A 46 -11.34 -4.42 -16.61
C LEU A 46 -11.85 -3.23 -17.42
N LEU A 47 -11.71 -2.00 -16.92
CA LEU A 47 -12.13 -0.80 -17.63
C LEU A 47 -11.47 -0.69 -19.02
N LEU A 48 -10.17 -0.94 -19.09
CA LEU A 48 -9.43 -0.95 -20.37
C LEU A 48 -9.87 -2.09 -21.28
N SER A 49 -10.16 -3.27 -20.71
CA SER A 49 -10.60 -4.44 -21.47
C SER A 49 -12.01 -4.28 -22.04
N TYR A 50 -12.91 -3.62 -21.31
CA TYR A 50 -14.28 -3.32 -21.76
C TYR A 50 -14.36 -2.08 -22.66
N GLY A 51 -13.44 -1.13 -22.49
CA GLY A 51 -13.37 0.10 -23.28
C GLY A 51 -12.55 -0.01 -24.57
N ALA A 52 -11.88 -1.13 -24.83
CA ALA A 52 -11.20 -1.39 -26.09
C ALA A 52 -12.24 -1.78 -27.16
N PRO A 53 -12.61 -0.90 -28.11
CA PRO A 53 -13.39 -1.33 -29.26
C PRO A 53 -12.59 -2.38 -30.02
N ARG A 54 -13.21 -3.54 -30.26
CA ARG A 54 -12.63 -4.60 -31.11
C ARG A 54 -12.60 -4.17 -32.57
#